data_AF-A0A3B8J6C9-F1
#
_entry.id   AF-A0A3B8J6C9-F1
#
_cell.length_a   1.000
_cell.length_b   1.000
_cell.length_c   1.000
_cell.angle_alpha   90.00
_cell.angle_beta   90.00
_cell.angle_gamma   90.00
#
_symmetry.space_group_name_H-M   'P 1'
#
loop_
_entity.id
_entity.type
_entity.pdbx_description
1 polymer ?
#
loop_
_entity_poly.entity_id
_entity_poly.type
_entity_poly.pdbx_seq_one_letter_code
_entity_poly.pdbx_strand_id
1 'polypeptide(L)'
;GLGDVYKRQELGKPVAVQKDHEMQKLYFFDRYTGITGLLRENEEFQWLMLDIEGKDIEFVKYDGKLHVVGYNGLITDIEHPETFGFKGRESFASGRGYIWSRALPLLKKAVFLGYGPDTFTYIFPQNDIAGKLNYGAIWVIIGKPHNWYLQVALGSGILSLVFLLCFILWFIIKSMKLLAARSHQRNNGGNSEERVFLCAALSAVIGYLAAGVFNDSVVAVSPIFWMMLGFGIRMLKISETNAQLNLYGGS
;
A
#
# COMPACT_ATOMS: atom_id res chain seq x y z
N GLY A 1 19.70 -46.93 11.24
CA GLY A 1 20.73 -46.15 11.95
C GLY A 1 20.19 -44.76 12.15
N LEU A 2 19.93 -44.37 13.39
CA LEU A 2 19.36 -43.06 13.72
C LEU A 2 20.47 -42.01 13.73
N GLY A 3 20.36 -41.00 12.87
CA GLY A 3 21.32 -39.90 12.72
C GLY A 3 21.08 -38.77 13.71
N ASP A 4 22.18 -38.13 14.11
CA ASP A 4 22.36 -37.25 15.26
C ASP A 4 21.45 -36.00 15.31
N VAL A 5 20.98 -35.69 16.54
CA VAL A 5 20.23 -34.47 16.89
C VAL A 5 21.21 -33.45 17.51
N TYR A 6 21.54 -32.38 16.78
CA TYR A 6 22.45 -31.34 17.27
C TYR A 6 21.76 -30.36 18.25
N LYS A 7 22.44 -29.99 19.34
CA LYS A 7 22.01 -29.00 20.35
C LYS A 7 23.15 -28.08 20.83
N ARG A 8 23.06 -26.75 20.65
CA ARG A 8 23.34 -25.71 21.67
C ARG A 8 22.91 -24.30 21.23
N GLN A 9 22.55 -23.43 22.20
CA GLN A 9 21.51 -22.38 22.15
C GLN A 9 21.93 -21.00 22.67
N GLU A 10 21.14 -19.98 22.30
CA GLU A 10 20.33 -19.13 23.22
C GLU A 10 18.90 -18.98 22.60
N LEU A 11 17.77 -19.15 23.34
CA LEU A 11 16.32 -19.18 22.91
C LEU A 11 15.70 -20.51 22.33
N GLY A 12 16.01 -21.71 22.83
CA GLY A 12 15.23 -22.28 23.95
C GLY A 12 14.45 -23.61 23.72
N LYS A 13 14.05 -24.00 22.50
CA LYS A 13 13.66 -25.42 22.22
C LYS A 13 14.26 -25.89 20.88
N PRO A 14 14.96 -27.05 20.84
CA PRO A 14 15.45 -27.61 19.58
C PRO A 14 14.27 -27.92 18.67
N VAL A 15 14.36 -27.52 17.41
CA VAL A 15 13.42 -28.00 16.40
C VAL A 15 13.81 -29.43 16.09
N ALA A 16 12.88 -30.37 16.24
CA ALA A 16 13.11 -31.73 15.83
C ALA A 16 13.23 -31.76 14.30
N VAL A 17 14.38 -32.25 13.83
CA VAL A 17 14.71 -32.35 12.41
C VAL A 17 15.25 -33.75 12.14
N GLN A 18 14.73 -34.42 11.11
CA GLN A 18 15.29 -35.65 10.58
C GLN A 18 16.03 -35.34 9.30
N LYS A 19 17.31 -35.70 9.24
CA LYS A 19 18.15 -35.58 8.05
C LYS A 19 18.15 -36.91 7.31
N ASP A 20 17.70 -36.89 6.07
CA ASP A 20 17.94 -37.96 5.11
C ASP A 20 19.30 -37.71 4.44
N HIS A 21 20.27 -38.56 4.75
CA HIS A 21 21.63 -38.43 4.23
C HIS A 21 21.76 -38.79 2.75
N GLU A 22 20.85 -39.61 2.19
CA GLU A 22 20.89 -39.98 0.77
C GLU A 22 20.32 -38.86 -0.11
N MET A 23 19.22 -38.26 0.32
CA MET A 23 18.57 -37.17 -0.42
C MET A 23 19.03 -35.76 0.00
N GLN A 24 19.85 -35.65 1.06
CA GLN A 24 20.19 -34.37 1.73
C GLN A 24 18.95 -33.54 2.11
N LYS A 25 17.85 -34.24 2.43
CA LYS A 25 16.57 -33.63 2.83
C LYS A 25 16.47 -33.49 4.34
N LEU A 26 15.81 -32.42 4.77
CA LEU A 26 15.44 -32.15 6.15
C LEU A 26 13.93 -32.22 6.29
N TYR A 27 13.47 -32.98 7.26
CA TYR A 27 12.06 -33.06 7.65
C TYR A 27 11.91 -32.46 9.04
N PHE A 28 10.99 -31.51 9.17
CA PHE A 28 10.71 -30.83 10.43
C PHE A 28 9.47 -31.44 11.09
N PHE A 29 9.44 -31.49 12.42
CA PHE A 29 8.32 -32.09 13.17
C PHE A 29 7.54 -31.06 13.99
N ASP A 30 6.55 -31.55 14.75
CA ASP A 30 5.63 -30.77 15.57
C ASP A 30 4.80 -29.78 14.72
N ARG A 31 4.90 -28.49 15.02
CA ARG A 31 4.21 -27.41 14.32
C ARG A 31 4.81 -27.08 12.95
N TYR A 32 5.86 -27.78 12.53
CA TYR A 32 6.62 -27.50 11.29
C TYR A 32 6.55 -28.64 10.28
N THR A 33 5.63 -29.60 10.43
CA THR A 33 5.50 -30.77 9.53
C THR A 33 5.21 -30.42 8.06
N GLY A 34 4.68 -29.22 7.79
CA GLY A 34 4.49 -28.70 6.44
C GLY A 34 5.73 -28.03 5.82
N ILE A 35 6.85 -28.00 6.54
CA ILE A 35 8.12 -27.45 6.08
C ILE A 35 9.05 -28.60 5.75
N THR A 36 9.64 -28.56 4.56
CA THR A 36 10.76 -29.46 4.22
C THR A 36 11.99 -28.62 3.86
N GLY A 37 13.16 -29.22 3.91
CA GLY A 37 14.37 -28.52 3.50
C GLY A 37 15.34 -29.37 2.73
N LEU A 38 16.25 -28.71 2.01
CA LEU A 38 17.43 -29.31 1.41
C LEU A 38 18.65 -28.60 1.99
N LEU A 39 19.57 -29.37 2.56
CA LEU A 39 20.79 -28.84 3.16
C LEU A 39 22.00 -29.38 2.40
N ARG A 40 22.72 -28.48 1.74
CA ARG A 40 23.98 -28.77 1.06
C ARG A 40 25.09 -28.03 1.78
N GLU A 41 26.07 -28.79 2.26
CA GLU A 41 27.23 -28.26 2.96
C GLU A 41 28.47 -28.86 2.32
N ASN A 42 29.42 -28.01 1.94
CA ASN A 42 30.77 -28.41 1.56
C ASN A 42 31.78 -27.45 2.23
N GLU A 43 33.07 -27.59 1.90
CA GLU A 43 34.12 -26.74 2.47
C GLU A 43 34.01 -25.26 2.02
N GLU A 44 33.32 -24.99 0.92
CA GLU A 44 33.23 -23.66 0.30
C GLU A 44 31.97 -22.89 0.70
N PHE A 45 30.83 -23.56 0.89
CA PHE A 45 29.54 -22.95 1.19
C PHE A 45 28.61 -23.86 2.01
N GLN A 46 27.70 -23.22 2.74
CA GLN A 46 26.54 -23.87 3.35
C GLN A 46 25.28 -23.25 2.78
N TRP A 47 24.44 -24.07 2.15
CA TRP A 47 23.19 -23.68 1.51
C TRP A 47 22.04 -24.50 2.09
N LEU A 48 20.97 -23.80 2.46
CA LEU A 48 19.75 -24.36 3.01
C LEU A 48 18.56 -23.82 2.21
N MET A 49 17.84 -24.69 1.53
CA MET A 49 16.54 -24.35 0.96
C MET A 49 15.45 -24.87 1.87
N LEU A 50 14.42 -24.07 2.12
CA LEU A 50 13.20 -24.47 2.82
C LEU A 50 12.02 -24.39 1.84
N ASP A 51 11.29 -25.48 1.66
CA ASP A 51 9.96 -25.45 1.08
C ASP A 51 8.96 -25.18 2.20
N ILE A 52 8.26 -24.05 2.10
CA ILE A 52 7.18 -23.67 3.01
C ILE A 52 5.93 -23.42 2.16
N GLU A 53 4.92 -24.28 2.32
CA GLU A 53 3.66 -24.20 1.56
C GLU A 53 3.86 -24.21 0.03
N GLY A 54 4.84 -24.99 -0.47
CA GLY A 54 5.18 -25.08 -1.90
C GLY A 54 5.95 -23.87 -2.43
N LYS A 55 6.51 -23.06 -1.53
CA LYS A 55 7.39 -21.94 -1.87
C LYS A 55 8.79 -22.22 -1.33
N ASP A 56 9.73 -22.32 -2.24
CA ASP A 56 11.14 -22.44 -1.89
C ASP A 56 11.67 -21.10 -1.39
N ILE A 57 12.43 -21.13 -0.30
CA ILE A 57 13.19 -20.00 0.25
C ILE A 57 14.61 -20.48 0.47
N GLU A 58 15.55 -19.82 -0.18
CA GLU A 58 16.95 -20.18 -0.13
C GLU A 58 17.73 -19.32 0.86
N PHE A 59 18.52 -19.98 1.69
CA PHE A 59 19.42 -19.37 2.65
C PHE A 59 20.84 -19.83 2.38
N VAL A 60 21.78 -18.90 2.52
CA VAL A 60 23.21 -19.16 2.39
C VAL A 60 23.90 -18.67 3.65
N LYS A 61 24.82 -19.47 4.18
CA LYS A 61 25.72 -18.98 5.21
C LYS A 61 26.93 -18.34 4.56
N TYR A 62 27.13 -17.07 4.81
CA TYR A 62 28.27 -16.29 4.32
C TYR A 62 28.78 -15.42 5.46
N ASP A 63 30.10 -15.31 5.61
CA ASP A 63 30.75 -14.57 6.72
C ASP A 63 30.22 -14.95 8.13
N GLY A 64 29.94 -16.24 8.35
CA GLY A 64 29.42 -16.75 9.61
C GLY A 64 27.95 -16.42 9.91
N LYS A 65 27.27 -15.62 9.07
CA LYS A 65 25.87 -15.23 9.20
C LYS A 65 24.99 -15.95 8.18
N LEU A 66 23.72 -16.12 8.54
CA LEU A 66 22.70 -16.65 7.63
C LEU A 66 22.09 -15.49 6.84
N HIS A 67 22.15 -15.59 5.52
CA HIS A 67 21.55 -14.65 4.58
C HIS A 67 20.47 -15.36 3.76
N VAL A 68 19.59 -14.58 3.14
CA VAL A 68 18.58 -15.07 2.21
C VAL A 68 18.92 -14.69 0.78
N VAL A 69 18.69 -15.60 -0.16
CA VAL A 69 18.80 -15.28 -1.58
C VAL A 69 17.55 -14.49 -1.98
N GLY A 70 17.74 -13.24 -2.37
CA GLY A 70 16.66 -12.35 -2.78
C GLY A 70 16.07 -12.76 -4.13
N TYR A 71 14.96 -12.11 -4.51
CA TYR A 71 14.27 -12.34 -5.78
C TYR A 71 15.16 -12.10 -7.03
N ASN A 72 16.27 -11.39 -6.87
CA ASN A 72 17.25 -11.06 -7.90
C ASN A 72 18.46 -12.01 -7.91
N GLY A 73 18.45 -13.07 -7.09
CA GLY A 73 19.55 -14.02 -6.94
C GLY A 73 20.74 -13.49 -6.12
N LEU A 74 20.64 -12.27 -5.56
CA LEU A 74 21.68 -11.71 -4.70
C LEU A 74 21.49 -12.16 -3.25
N ILE A 75 22.61 -12.34 -2.55
CA ILE A 75 22.62 -12.63 -1.12
C ILE A 75 22.25 -11.34 -0.36
N THR A 76 21.22 -11.40 0.47
CA THR A 76 20.69 -10.27 1.22
C THR A 76 20.47 -10.63 2.69
N ASP A 77 20.52 -9.63 3.57
CA ASP A 77 20.18 -9.85 4.97
C ASP A 77 18.68 -10.13 5.14
N ILE A 78 18.35 -10.90 6.17
CA ILE A 78 16.95 -11.11 6.57
C ILE A 78 16.45 -9.80 7.19
N GLU A 79 15.65 -9.06 6.44
CA GLU A 79 15.08 -7.79 6.89
C GLU A 79 13.78 -8.00 7.66
N HIS A 80 13.68 -7.31 8.80
CA HIS A 80 12.43 -7.14 9.54
C HIS A 80 12.03 -5.66 9.48
N PRO A 81 11.29 -5.24 8.44
CA PRO A 81 10.94 -3.84 8.29
C PRO A 81 10.06 -3.38 9.44
N GLU A 82 10.10 -2.07 9.73
CA GLU A 82 9.12 -1.48 10.63
C GLU A 82 7.71 -1.68 10.06
N THR A 83 6.75 -1.99 10.93
CA THR A 83 5.36 -2.22 10.54
C THR A 83 4.44 -1.36 11.41
N PHE A 84 3.40 -0.79 10.82
CA PHE A 84 2.41 0.00 11.54
C PHE A 84 1.00 -0.28 11.02
N GLY A 85 0.08 -0.63 11.92
CA GLY A 85 -1.28 -1.04 11.56
C GLY A 85 -1.35 -2.43 10.89
N PHE A 86 -2.57 -2.94 10.74
CA PHE A 86 -2.88 -4.21 10.04
C PHE A 86 -2.18 -5.49 10.55
N LYS A 87 -1.56 -5.48 11.72
CA LYS A 87 -0.99 -6.69 12.35
C LYS A 87 -2.07 -7.76 12.51
N GLY A 88 -1.88 -8.93 11.92
CA GLY A 88 -2.87 -10.03 11.91
C GLY A 88 -4.06 -9.79 10.97
N ARG A 89 -4.03 -8.76 10.14
CA ARG A 89 -5.00 -8.45 9.07
C ARG A 89 -4.28 -8.17 7.75
N GLU A 90 -3.14 -8.80 7.51
CA GLU A 90 -2.31 -8.57 6.34
C GLU A 90 -3.05 -8.89 5.02
N SER A 91 -4.03 -9.81 5.05
CA SER A 91 -4.88 -10.18 3.91
C SER A 91 -5.96 -9.14 3.55
N PHE A 92 -6.14 -8.08 4.35
CA PHE A 92 -7.18 -7.09 4.14
C PHE A 92 -7.10 -6.42 2.75
N ALA A 93 -8.26 -6.21 2.13
CA ALA A 93 -8.42 -5.60 0.81
C ALA A 93 -7.52 -6.21 -0.28
N SER A 94 -7.53 -7.56 -0.36
CA SER A 94 -6.69 -8.34 -1.30
C SER A 94 -5.18 -8.17 -1.05
N GLY A 95 -4.78 -8.21 0.23
CA GLY A 95 -3.37 -8.11 0.63
C GLY A 95 -2.81 -6.68 0.68
N ARG A 96 -3.63 -5.65 0.49
CA ARG A 96 -3.21 -4.24 0.65
C ARG A 96 -2.88 -3.91 2.09
N GLY A 97 -3.48 -4.60 3.06
CA GLY A 97 -3.12 -4.47 4.48
C GLY A 97 -1.63 -4.70 4.73
N TYR A 98 -1.05 -5.72 4.09
CA TYR A 98 0.40 -5.95 4.10
C TYR A 98 1.17 -4.75 3.55
N ILE A 99 0.87 -4.31 2.33
CA ILE A 99 1.56 -3.21 1.65
C ILE A 99 1.48 -1.93 2.50
N TRP A 100 0.29 -1.60 3.01
CA TRP A 100 0.07 -0.38 3.80
C TRP A 100 0.80 -0.45 5.14
N SER A 101 0.86 -1.63 5.78
CA SER A 101 1.57 -1.77 7.05
C SER A 101 3.06 -1.44 6.96
N ARG A 102 3.69 -1.69 5.80
CA ARG A 102 5.10 -1.36 5.53
C ARG A 102 5.26 0.03 4.92
N ALA A 103 4.26 0.52 4.20
CA ALA A 103 4.28 1.86 3.61
C ALA A 103 4.08 2.98 4.65
N LEU A 104 3.24 2.76 5.67
CA LEU A 104 2.93 3.78 6.69
C LEU A 104 4.17 4.26 7.47
N PRO A 105 5.09 3.38 7.93
CA PRO A 105 6.34 3.82 8.56
C PRO A 105 7.24 4.70 7.66
N LEU A 106 7.23 4.48 6.34
CA LEU A 106 8.02 5.28 5.39
C LEU A 106 7.60 6.75 5.36
N LEU A 107 6.34 7.05 5.72
CA LEU A 107 5.83 8.42 5.78
C LEU A 107 6.59 9.32 6.75
N LYS A 108 7.26 8.76 7.77
CA LYS A 108 8.05 9.54 8.74
C LYS A 108 9.16 10.38 8.08
N LYS A 109 9.72 9.90 6.97
CA LYS A 109 10.75 10.63 6.21
C LYS A 109 10.17 11.46 5.06
N ALA A 110 8.88 11.33 4.77
CA ALA A 110 8.18 11.99 3.68
C ALA A 110 7.25 13.13 4.14
N VAL A 111 7.51 13.74 5.31
CA VAL A 111 6.60 14.75 5.87
C VAL A 111 6.50 16.00 4.98
N PHE A 112 7.64 16.57 4.60
CA PHE A 112 7.72 17.79 3.79
C PHE A 112 7.94 17.46 2.32
N LEU A 113 9.08 16.84 2.01
CA LEU A 113 9.42 16.33 0.69
C LEU A 113 9.25 14.82 0.69
N GLY A 114 8.50 14.32 -0.29
CA GLY A 114 8.43 12.89 -0.56
C GLY A 114 9.74 12.35 -1.15
N TYR A 115 9.73 11.06 -1.44
CA TYR A 115 10.84 10.33 -2.07
C TYR A 115 10.95 10.56 -3.58
N GLY A 116 10.07 11.35 -4.18
CA GLY A 116 9.98 11.57 -5.62
C GLY A 116 8.89 10.72 -6.29
N PRO A 117 8.40 11.13 -7.47
CA PRO A 117 7.39 10.38 -8.21
C PRO A 117 7.90 8.99 -8.61
N ASP A 118 7.02 7.99 -8.54
CA ASP A 118 7.27 6.60 -8.93
C ASP A 118 8.48 5.91 -8.27
N THR A 119 8.92 6.38 -7.09
CA THR A 119 10.03 5.76 -6.34
C THR A 119 9.61 4.64 -5.38
N PHE A 120 8.30 4.35 -5.27
CA PHE A 120 7.75 3.39 -4.30
C PHE A 120 8.44 2.02 -4.33
N THR A 121 8.73 1.50 -5.53
CA THR A 121 9.38 0.19 -5.71
C THR A 121 10.75 0.11 -5.02
N TYR A 122 11.47 1.22 -4.96
CA TYR A 122 12.83 1.31 -4.41
C TYR A 122 12.85 1.54 -2.90
N ILE A 123 11.85 2.25 -2.37
CA ILE A 123 11.77 2.57 -0.94
C ILE A 123 11.02 1.49 -0.14
N PHE A 124 10.21 0.67 -0.81
CA PHE A 124 9.49 -0.42 -0.18
C PHE A 124 10.45 -1.57 0.18
N PRO A 125 10.34 -2.17 1.39
CA PRO A 125 11.22 -3.26 1.81
C PRO A 125 10.93 -4.54 1.01
N GLN A 126 11.65 -4.74 -0.11
CA GLN A 126 11.42 -5.89 -1.00
C GLN A 126 11.90 -7.22 -0.39
N ASN A 127 12.79 -7.19 0.59
CA ASN A 127 13.39 -8.37 1.23
C ASN A 127 12.66 -8.78 2.52
N ASP A 128 11.44 -8.30 2.75
CA ASP A 128 10.57 -8.76 3.85
C ASP A 128 10.01 -10.15 3.57
N ILE A 129 10.87 -11.17 3.57
CA ILE A 129 10.54 -12.56 3.23
C ILE A 129 9.43 -13.10 4.12
N ALA A 130 9.50 -12.85 5.43
CA ALA A 130 8.49 -13.30 6.38
C ALA A 130 7.13 -12.64 6.13
N GLY A 131 7.10 -11.34 5.85
CA GLY A 131 5.88 -10.63 5.49
C GLY A 131 5.31 -11.08 4.15
N LYS A 132 6.15 -11.28 3.13
CA LYS A 132 5.72 -11.71 1.81
C LYS A 132 5.26 -13.18 1.77
N LEU A 133 5.79 -14.03 2.66
CA LEU A 133 5.28 -15.39 2.87
C LEU A 133 3.81 -15.36 3.29
N ASN A 134 3.48 -14.53 4.29
CA ASN A 134 2.10 -14.31 4.75
C ASN A 134 1.21 -13.60 3.72
N TYR A 135 1.79 -12.72 2.88
CA TYR A 135 1.09 -12.08 1.76
C TYR A 135 0.70 -13.09 0.67
N GLY A 136 1.41 -14.22 0.58
CA GLY A 136 1.14 -15.27 -0.39
C GLY A 136 2.07 -15.25 -1.62
N ALA A 137 2.93 -14.24 -1.76
CA ALA A 137 3.81 -14.09 -2.92
C ALA A 137 5.19 -13.52 -2.52
N ILE A 138 6.14 -14.42 -2.28
CA ILE A 138 7.49 -14.10 -1.76
C ILE A 138 8.34 -13.36 -2.80
N TRP A 139 8.26 -13.80 -4.05
CA TRP A 139 9.14 -13.35 -5.12
C TRP A 139 8.60 -12.19 -5.94
N VAL A 140 7.41 -11.69 -5.61
CA VAL A 140 6.79 -10.57 -6.31
C VAL A 140 7.42 -9.25 -5.86
N ILE A 141 7.78 -8.41 -6.83
CA ILE A 141 8.21 -7.04 -6.60
C ILE A 141 6.97 -6.19 -6.36
N ILE A 142 6.90 -5.56 -5.20
CA ILE A 142 5.78 -4.69 -4.85
C ILE A 142 6.07 -3.30 -5.40
N GLY A 143 5.41 -2.98 -6.51
CA GLY A 143 5.67 -1.77 -7.26
C GLY A 143 4.90 -0.52 -6.79
N LYS A 144 3.74 -0.71 -6.15
CA LYS A 144 2.79 0.39 -5.84
C LYS A 144 2.07 0.19 -4.49
N PRO A 145 1.69 1.30 -3.82
CA PRO A 145 0.98 1.26 -2.55
C PRO A 145 -0.52 0.94 -2.70
N HIS A 146 -1.08 0.98 -3.92
CA HIS A 146 -2.44 0.56 -4.16
C HIS A 146 -3.48 1.44 -3.42
N ASN A 147 -3.12 2.72 -3.29
CA ASN A 147 -3.78 3.78 -2.55
C ASN A 147 -3.24 5.13 -3.02
N TRP A 148 -4.10 5.96 -3.60
CA TRP A 148 -3.74 7.24 -4.18
C TRP A 148 -3.16 8.21 -3.15
N TYR A 149 -3.67 8.20 -1.92
CA TYR A 149 -3.21 9.07 -0.84
C TYR A 149 -1.78 8.73 -0.42
N LEU A 150 -1.48 7.44 -0.23
CA LEU A 150 -0.12 6.98 0.06
C LEU A 150 0.82 7.27 -1.10
N GLN A 151 0.36 7.12 -2.35
CA GLN A 151 1.15 7.44 -3.54
C GLN A 151 1.53 8.92 -3.57
N VAL A 152 0.60 9.84 -3.31
CA VAL A 152 0.87 11.29 -3.25
C VAL A 152 1.79 11.63 -2.07
N ALA A 153 1.52 11.07 -0.89
CA ALA A 153 2.29 11.35 0.32
C ALA A 153 3.74 10.85 0.23
N LEU A 154 3.96 9.62 -0.27
CA LEU A 154 5.29 9.08 -0.45
C LEU A 154 6.02 9.72 -1.64
N GLY A 155 5.31 10.10 -2.70
CA GLY A 155 5.93 10.70 -3.88
C GLY A 155 6.30 12.16 -3.70
N SER A 156 5.37 12.98 -3.23
CA SER A 156 5.52 14.45 -3.15
C SER A 156 5.54 15.01 -1.72
N GLY A 157 5.21 14.18 -0.72
CA GLY A 157 5.21 14.55 0.69
C GLY A 157 3.81 14.63 1.28
N ILE A 158 3.70 14.43 2.60
CA ILE A 158 2.44 14.56 3.35
C ILE A 158 1.88 15.98 3.20
N LEU A 159 2.75 16.99 3.22
CA LEU A 159 2.32 18.38 3.05
C LEU A 159 1.61 18.63 1.70
N SER A 160 2.13 18.06 0.61
CA SER A 160 1.49 18.10 -0.71
C SER A 160 0.11 17.45 -0.67
N LEU A 161 0.00 16.28 -0.03
CA LEU A 161 -1.28 15.60 0.15
C LEU A 161 -2.28 16.47 0.92
N VAL A 162 -1.86 17.13 2.00
CA VAL A 162 -2.73 18.01 2.79
C VAL A 162 -3.25 19.17 1.93
N PHE A 163 -2.39 19.85 1.18
CA PHE A 163 -2.84 20.94 0.31
C PHE A 163 -3.83 20.46 -0.76
N LEU A 164 -3.56 19.31 -1.36
CA LEU A 164 -4.46 18.68 -2.33
C LEU A 164 -5.84 18.39 -1.72
N LEU A 165 -5.88 17.79 -0.52
CA LEU A 165 -7.13 17.49 0.16
C LEU A 165 -7.86 18.75 0.62
N CYS A 166 -7.15 19.75 1.15
CA CYS A 166 -7.74 21.03 1.51
C CYS A 166 -8.40 21.71 0.30
N PHE A 167 -7.75 21.68 -0.86
CA PHE A 167 -8.30 22.24 -2.10
C PHE A 167 -9.58 21.50 -2.54
N ILE A 168 -9.56 20.16 -2.56
CA ILE A 168 -10.74 19.38 -2.97
C ILE A 168 -11.87 19.50 -1.94
N LEU A 169 -11.56 19.46 -0.64
CA LEU A 169 -12.55 19.62 0.43
C LEU A 169 -13.16 21.03 0.43
N TRP A 170 -12.37 22.07 0.14
CA TRP A 170 -12.90 23.41 -0.05
C TRP A 170 -13.98 23.45 -1.13
N PHE A 171 -13.70 22.83 -2.29
CA PHE A 171 -14.68 22.73 -3.38
C PHE A 171 -15.94 21.97 -2.93
N ILE A 172 -15.78 20.82 -2.26
CA ILE A 172 -16.90 20.00 -1.78
C ILE A 172 -17.77 20.80 -0.78
N ILE A 173 -17.16 21.41 0.23
CA ILE A 173 -17.88 22.15 1.27
C ILE A 173 -18.62 23.36 0.68
N LYS A 174 -17.97 24.14 -0.19
CA LYS A 174 -18.59 25.31 -0.83
C LYS A 174 -19.77 24.92 -1.70
N SER A 175 -19.61 23.88 -2.50
CA SER A 175 -20.67 23.40 -3.38
C SER A 175 -21.85 22.84 -2.59
N MET A 176 -21.61 22.04 -1.54
CA MET A 176 -22.69 21.55 -0.66
C MET A 176 -23.44 22.68 0.04
N LYS A 177 -22.73 23.69 0.56
CA LYS A 177 -23.35 24.87 1.19
C LYS A 177 -24.25 25.63 0.23
N LEU A 178 -23.78 25.86 -1.00
CA LEU A 178 -24.55 26.53 -2.04
C LEU A 178 -25.80 25.72 -2.42
N LEU A 179 -25.66 24.40 -2.59
CA LEU A 179 -26.78 23.52 -2.92
C LEU A 179 -27.83 23.49 -1.80
N ALA A 180 -27.40 23.43 -0.53
CA ALA A 180 -28.29 23.47 0.63
C ALA A 180 -29.00 24.83 0.79
N ALA A 181 -28.30 25.96 0.55
CA ALA A 181 -28.93 27.27 0.58
C ALA A 181 -30.02 27.40 -0.49
N ARG A 182 -29.78 26.90 -1.70
CA ARG A 182 -30.74 26.94 -2.81
C ARG A 182 -31.89 25.95 -2.66
N SER A 183 -31.72 24.83 -1.95
CA SER A 183 -32.83 23.89 -1.71
C SER A 183 -33.93 24.50 -0.83
N HIS A 184 -33.58 25.43 0.07
CA HIS A 184 -34.54 26.19 0.88
C HIS A 184 -35.27 27.28 0.07
N GLN A 185 -34.70 27.76 -1.02
CA GLN A 185 -35.21 28.90 -1.81
C GLN A 185 -36.07 28.46 -3.01
N ARG A 186 -36.80 27.34 -2.86
CA ARG A 186 -37.48 26.54 -3.90
C ARG A 186 -38.51 27.27 -4.79
N ASN A 187 -38.82 28.54 -4.51
CA ASN A 187 -39.80 29.33 -5.26
C ASN A 187 -39.23 30.31 -6.30
N ASN A 188 -37.91 30.54 -6.37
CA ASN A 188 -37.34 31.50 -7.32
C ASN A 188 -36.51 30.78 -8.38
N GLY A 189 -37.16 30.36 -9.48
CA GLY A 189 -36.68 30.16 -10.86
C GLY A 189 -35.19 29.86 -11.19
N GLY A 190 -34.39 29.35 -10.26
CA GLY A 190 -32.96 29.18 -10.44
C GLY A 190 -32.64 28.06 -11.43
N ASN A 191 -31.81 28.35 -12.43
CA ASN A 191 -31.34 27.44 -13.48
C ASN A 191 -31.13 26.01 -12.96
N SER A 192 -32.06 25.11 -13.29
CA SER A 192 -32.05 23.71 -12.86
C SER A 192 -30.81 22.97 -13.37
N GLU A 193 -30.33 23.35 -14.55
CA GLU A 193 -29.17 22.76 -15.22
C GLU A 193 -27.86 22.99 -14.47
N GLU A 194 -27.58 24.21 -14.00
CA GLU A 194 -26.39 24.53 -13.19
C GLU A 194 -26.34 23.65 -11.94
N ARG A 195 -27.50 23.46 -11.30
CA ARG A 195 -27.62 22.66 -10.07
C ARG A 195 -27.35 21.19 -10.36
N VAL A 196 -27.94 20.65 -11.42
CA VAL A 196 -27.73 19.26 -11.83
C VAL A 196 -26.26 19.01 -12.17
N PHE A 197 -25.62 19.92 -12.90
CA PHE A 197 -24.21 19.80 -13.23
C PHE A 197 -23.31 19.85 -11.99
N LEU A 198 -23.56 20.80 -11.07
CA LEU A 198 -22.78 20.90 -9.84
C LEU A 198 -22.90 19.64 -8.96
N CYS A 199 -24.11 19.05 -8.88
CA CYS A 199 -24.32 17.76 -8.23
C CYS A 199 -23.54 16.64 -8.91
N ALA A 200 -23.55 16.58 -10.25
CA ALA A 200 -22.81 15.56 -11.00
C ALA A 200 -21.29 15.69 -10.77
N ALA A 201 -20.74 16.91 -10.81
CA ALA A 201 -19.34 17.18 -10.53
C ALA A 201 -18.96 16.79 -9.09
N LEU A 202 -19.81 17.10 -8.10
CA LEU A 202 -19.57 16.68 -6.72
C LEU A 202 -19.57 15.16 -6.56
N SER A 203 -20.56 14.47 -7.14
CA SER A 203 -20.63 13.02 -7.08
C SER A 203 -19.40 12.36 -7.72
N ALA A 204 -18.93 12.90 -8.86
CA ALA A 204 -17.70 12.43 -9.50
C ALA A 204 -16.46 12.62 -8.60
N VAL A 205 -16.32 13.80 -7.98
CA VAL A 205 -15.20 14.10 -7.08
C VAL A 205 -15.22 13.22 -5.83
N ILE A 206 -16.37 13.09 -5.16
CA ILE A 206 -16.52 12.23 -3.97
C ILE A 206 -16.28 10.77 -4.33
N GLY A 207 -16.83 10.31 -5.46
CA GLY A 207 -16.61 8.95 -5.97
C GLY A 207 -15.13 8.66 -6.21
N TYR A 208 -14.40 9.60 -6.81
CA TYR A 208 -12.96 9.47 -7.04
C TYR A 208 -12.16 9.43 -5.72
N LEU A 209 -12.49 10.29 -4.74
CA LEU A 209 -11.86 10.25 -3.42
C LEU A 209 -12.10 8.91 -2.71
N ALA A 210 -13.33 8.40 -2.74
CA ALA A 210 -13.64 7.11 -2.15
C ALA A 210 -12.89 5.97 -2.85
N ALA A 211 -12.86 5.98 -4.18
CA ALA A 211 -12.11 5.00 -4.97
C ALA A 211 -10.60 5.06 -4.71
N GLY A 212 -10.04 6.26 -4.49
CA GLY A 212 -8.63 6.49 -4.22
C GLY A 212 -8.09 5.86 -2.93
N VAL A 213 -8.96 5.43 -2.00
CA VAL A 213 -8.55 4.68 -0.81
C VAL A 213 -8.01 3.30 -1.21
N PHE A 214 -8.60 2.70 -2.24
CA PHE A 214 -8.31 1.34 -2.68
C PHE A 214 -7.73 1.29 -4.09
N ASN A 215 -7.43 2.42 -4.72
CA ASN A 215 -6.93 2.47 -6.07
C ASN A 215 -5.86 3.55 -6.21
N ASP A 216 -4.96 3.33 -7.16
CA ASP A 216 -3.96 4.30 -7.56
C ASP A 216 -4.54 5.29 -8.57
N SER A 217 -3.79 6.36 -8.84
CA SER A 217 -4.12 7.26 -9.94
C SER A 217 -3.89 6.55 -11.29
N VAL A 218 -4.93 6.42 -12.11
CA VAL A 218 -4.83 5.80 -13.44
C VAL A 218 -4.98 6.86 -14.52
N VAL A 219 -4.06 6.87 -15.50
CA VAL A 219 -4.00 7.85 -16.60
C VAL A 219 -5.33 7.96 -17.37
N ALA A 220 -6.12 6.90 -17.44
CA ALA A 220 -7.42 6.92 -18.10
C ALA A 220 -8.51 7.68 -17.31
N VAL A 221 -8.42 7.73 -15.97
CA VAL A 221 -9.49 8.25 -15.10
C VAL A 221 -9.13 9.61 -14.51
N SER A 222 -7.86 9.83 -14.16
CA SER A 222 -7.42 11.07 -13.53
C SER A 222 -7.71 12.32 -14.36
N PRO A 223 -7.51 12.36 -15.69
CA PRO A 223 -7.86 13.54 -16.48
C PRO A 223 -9.35 13.88 -16.41
N ILE A 224 -10.22 12.87 -16.42
CA ILE A 224 -11.68 13.04 -16.31
C ILE A 224 -12.02 13.64 -14.95
N PHE A 225 -11.42 13.13 -13.87
CA PHE A 225 -11.58 13.71 -12.54
C PHE A 225 -11.19 15.20 -12.50
N TRP A 226 -10.01 15.55 -13.02
CA TRP A 226 -9.52 16.93 -13.02
C TRP A 226 -10.39 17.86 -13.88
N MET A 227 -10.89 17.38 -15.03
CA MET A 227 -11.84 18.12 -15.86
C MET A 227 -13.16 18.37 -15.12
N MET A 228 -13.74 17.35 -14.50
CA MET A 228 -14.99 17.47 -13.74
C MET A 228 -14.84 18.40 -12.54
N LEU A 229 -13.70 18.35 -11.83
CA LEU A 229 -13.39 19.28 -10.74
C LEU A 229 -13.28 20.72 -11.26
N GLY A 230 -12.57 20.95 -12.37
CA GLY A 230 -12.41 22.27 -12.99
C GLY A 230 -13.75 22.87 -13.45
N PHE A 231 -14.58 22.09 -14.15
CA PHE A 231 -15.92 22.52 -14.55
C PHE A 231 -16.82 22.77 -13.35
N GLY A 232 -16.75 21.92 -12.33
CA GLY A 232 -17.47 22.10 -11.07
C GLY A 232 -17.13 23.43 -10.40
N ILE A 233 -15.84 23.78 -10.30
CA ILE A 233 -15.38 25.06 -9.74
C ILE A 233 -15.91 26.25 -10.55
N ARG A 234 -15.88 26.16 -11.89
CA ARG A 234 -16.43 27.22 -12.75
C ARG A 234 -17.92 27.41 -12.52
N MET A 235 -18.69 26.34 -12.44
CA MET A 235 -20.13 26.39 -12.17
C MET A 235 -20.44 26.93 -10.78
N LEU A 236 -19.68 26.51 -9.76
CA LEU A 236 -19.78 27.07 -8.41
C LEU A 236 -19.63 28.60 -8.43
N LYS A 237 -18.61 29.13 -9.12
CA LYS A 237 -18.35 30.57 -9.20
C LYS A 237 -19.46 31.33 -9.95
N ILE A 238 -19.98 30.78 -11.04
CA ILE A 238 -21.11 31.37 -11.78
C ILE A 238 -22.34 31.42 -10.89
N SER A 239 -22.65 30.32 -10.22
CA SER A 239 -23.81 30.24 -9.33
C SER A 239 -23.70 31.17 -8.11
N GLU A 240 -22.52 31.36 -7.53
CA GLU A 240 -22.29 32.34 -6.46
C GLU A 240 -22.52 33.77 -6.96
N THR A 241 -22.04 34.10 -8.17
CA THR A 241 -22.21 35.43 -8.79
C THR A 241 -23.69 35.72 -9.05
N ASN A 242 -24.41 34.75 -9.65
CA ASN A 242 -25.84 34.88 -9.92
C ASN A 242 -26.66 35.04 -8.64
N ALA A 243 -26.27 34.36 -7.56
CA ALA A 243 -26.92 34.52 -6.26
C ALA A 243 -26.74 35.93 -5.69
N GLN A 244 -25.55 36.53 -5.83
CA GLN A 244 -25.31 37.91 -5.40
C GLN A 244 -26.09 38.92 -6.25
N LEU A 245 -26.10 38.78 -7.57
CA LEU A 245 -26.86 39.67 -8.47
C LEU A 245 -28.35 39.68 -8.14
N ASN A 246 -28.95 38.53 -7.83
CA ASN A 246 -30.36 38.46 -7.44
C ASN A 246 -30.66 39.11 -6.08
N LEU A 247 -29.67 39.22 -5.18
CA LEU A 247 -29.83 39.87 -3.89
C LEU A 247 -29.66 41.39 -3.96
N TYR A 248 -28.84 41.90 -4.88
CA TYR A 248 -28.50 43.33 -4.98
C TYR A 248 -29.13 44.05 -6.19
N GLY A 249 -29.59 43.33 -7.21
CA GLY A 249 -30.17 43.88 -8.43
C GLY A 249 -31.70 43.98 -8.44
N GLY A 250 -32.36 43.64 -7.33
CA GLY A 250 -33.79 43.88 -7.13
C GLY A 250 -34.02 45.31 -6.62
N SER A 251 -34.00 46.29 -7.53
CA SER A 251 -34.50 47.66 -7.34
C SER A 251 -35.48 48.00 -8.43
#